data_AF-A0A955AFV7-F1
#
_entry.id   AF-A0A955AFV7-F1
#
_cell.length_a   1.000
_cell.length_b   1.000
_cell.length_c   1.000
_cell.angle_alpha   90.00
_cell.angle_beta   90.00
_cell.angle_gamma   90.00
#
_symmetry.space_group_name_H-M   'P 1'
#
loop_
_entity.id
_entity.type
_entity.pdbx_description
1 polymer ?
#
loop_
_entity_poly.entity_id
_entity_poly.type
_entity_poly.pdbx_seq_one_letter_code
_entity_poly.pdbx_strand_id
1 'polypeptide(L)'
;IDLGEIPSPFAIAIPVEARVEAVDVSGDGGIVVGMQQFEAVLSGTTDKMGDPFAVIWDKVHGLRRLEDVLRYDYGLGADGSLDGWQLGEVAAISDDGTTIVGTGVNSQGEQEAWRAVLWTTDHAPGDADFDGDVDDADYATLMSHIGMGGTGETTYWSMGDFDRDGRIDYRDFRLLKANYQGSSELVFVPEPATMTMLAVWIGCVLVGPLRPSLRHRPGVRQTRAD
;
A
#
# COMPACT_ATOMS: atom_id res chain seq x y z
N ILE A 1 -5.77 31.59 -10.14
CA ILE A 1 -5.75 33.07 -10.13
C ILE A 1 -5.56 33.47 -8.68
N ASP A 2 -4.40 34.02 -8.35
CA ASP A 2 -4.12 34.57 -7.02
C ASP A 2 -4.92 35.86 -6.85
N LEU A 3 -5.96 35.81 -6.01
CA LEU A 3 -6.82 36.95 -5.72
C LEU A 3 -6.31 37.60 -4.42
N GLY A 4 -5.28 38.41 -4.56
CA GLY A 4 -4.72 39.21 -3.47
C GLY A 4 -5.80 39.92 -2.65
N GLU A 5 -5.60 39.94 -1.33
CA GLU A 5 -6.53 40.51 -0.36
C GLU A 5 -6.80 41.99 -0.64
N ILE A 6 -8.02 42.28 -1.09
CA ILE A 6 -8.59 43.63 -1.10
C ILE A 6 -9.35 43.85 0.21
N PRO A 7 -8.90 44.73 1.11
CA PRO A 7 -9.62 45.04 2.33
C PRO A 7 -10.79 45.98 1.99
N SER A 8 -11.97 45.40 1.73
CA SER A 8 -13.23 46.14 1.60
C SER A 8 -13.98 46.11 2.94
N PRO A 9 -14.45 47.26 3.47
CA PRO A 9 -15.32 47.29 4.66
C PRO A 9 -16.73 46.74 4.39
N PHE A 10 -16.99 46.21 3.20
CA PHE A 10 -18.25 45.57 2.80
C PHE A 10 -18.06 44.13 2.30
N ALA A 11 -17.08 43.39 2.81
CA ALA A 11 -17.06 41.95 2.63
C ALA A 11 -18.25 41.33 3.38
N ILE A 12 -19.39 41.18 2.69
CA ILE A 12 -20.50 40.35 3.17
C ILE A 12 -19.96 38.92 3.12
N ALA A 13 -19.70 38.33 4.29
CA ALA A 13 -19.44 36.91 4.40
C ALA A 13 -20.70 36.17 3.94
N ILE A 14 -20.65 35.57 2.76
CA ILE A 14 -21.72 34.72 2.24
C ILE A 14 -21.61 33.39 2.99
N PRO A 15 -22.60 32.99 3.80
CA PRO A 15 -22.59 31.68 4.41
C PRO A 15 -22.68 30.63 3.29
N VAL A 16 -21.66 29.78 3.19
CA VAL A 16 -21.65 28.61 2.32
C VAL A 16 -21.86 27.40 3.22
N GLU A 17 -22.95 26.67 2.99
CA GLU A 17 -23.25 25.43 3.71
C GLU A 17 -22.85 24.24 2.83
N ALA A 18 -22.07 23.32 3.41
CA ALA A 18 -21.85 22.02 2.79
C ALA A 18 -23.00 21.09 3.17
N ARG A 19 -23.68 20.54 2.16
CA ARG A 19 -24.71 19.51 2.32
C ARG A 19 -24.16 18.18 1.82
N VAL A 20 -24.40 17.13 2.59
CA VAL A 20 -24.08 15.76 2.20
C VAL A 20 -25.39 15.00 2.13
N GLU A 21 -25.67 14.41 0.98
CA GLU A 21 -26.89 13.66 0.73
C GLU A 21 -26.53 12.21 0.40
N ALA A 22 -27.13 11.27 1.12
CA ALA A 22 -27.06 9.85 0.78
C ALA A 22 -27.99 9.57 -0.41
N VAL A 23 -27.49 8.80 -1.37
CA VAL A 23 -28.24 8.41 -2.57
C VAL A 23 -28.69 6.96 -2.48
N ASP A 24 -27.79 6.06 -2.08
CA ASP A 24 -28.04 4.62 -2.08
C ASP A 24 -27.19 3.90 -1.03
N VAL A 25 -27.56 2.65 -0.70
CA VAL A 25 -26.89 1.82 0.29
C VAL A 25 -26.77 0.38 -0.20
N SER A 26 -25.60 -0.23 0.05
CA SER A 26 -25.35 -1.65 -0.20
C SER A 26 -26.32 -2.57 0.56
N GLY A 27 -26.48 -3.81 0.08
CA GLY A 27 -27.47 -4.76 0.60
C GLY A 27 -27.28 -5.17 2.06
N ASP A 28 -26.04 -5.15 2.54
CA ASP A 28 -25.70 -5.41 3.94
C ASP A 28 -25.75 -4.14 4.82
N GLY A 29 -25.96 -2.97 4.22
CA GLY A 29 -26.01 -1.68 4.91
C GLY A 29 -24.63 -1.11 5.30
N GLY A 30 -23.53 -1.76 4.92
CA GLY A 30 -22.18 -1.41 5.36
C GLY A 30 -21.58 -0.20 4.65
N ILE A 31 -21.97 0.00 3.38
CA ILE A 31 -21.51 1.08 2.53
C ILE A 31 -22.69 1.95 2.09
N VAL A 32 -22.57 3.25 2.30
CA VAL A 32 -23.50 4.28 1.82
C VAL A 32 -22.78 5.15 0.80
N VAL A 33 -23.40 5.41 -0.34
CA VAL A 33 -22.88 6.32 -1.37
C VAL A 33 -23.76 7.55 -1.49
N GLY A 34 -23.16 8.66 -1.91
CA GLY A 34 -23.88 9.91 -2.02
C GLY A 34 -23.11 10.99 -2.74
N MET A 35 -23.53 12.23 -2.52
CA MET A 35 -22.84 13.40 -3.05
C MET A 35 -22.73 14.50 -1.98
N GLN A 36 -21.67 15.27 -2.07
CA GLN A 36 -21.52 16.52 -1.34
C GLN A 36 -21.76 17.70 -2.29
N GLN A 37 -22.61 18.63 -1.86
CA GLN A 37 -22.95 19.88 -2.55
C GLN A 37 -22.57 21.07 -1.66
N PHE A 38 -22.16 22.17 -2.27
CA PHE A 38 -22.03 23.44 -1.56
C PHE A 38 -23.12 24.40 -2.02
N GLU A 39 -23.78 25.02 -1.05
CA GLU A 39 -24.86 25.96 -1.29
C GLU A 39 -24.47 27.32 -0.70
N ALA A 40 -24.58 28.37 -1.50
CA ALA A 40 -24.52 29.73 -0.99
C ALA A 40 -25.95 30.20 -0.66
N VAL A 41 -26.18 30.62 0.58
CA VAL A 41 -27.46 31.21 0.97
C VAL A 41 -27.34 32.73 0.89
N LEU A 42 -27.80 33.30 -0.22
CA LEU A 42 -27.89 34.74 -0.41
C LEU A 42 -29.36 35.16 -0.39
N SER A 43 -29.77 35.95 0.61
CA SER A 43 -31.09 36.62 0.62
C SER A 43 -32.30 35.69 0.38
N GLY A 44 -32.23 34.42 0.82
CA GLY A 44 -33.33 33.46 0.69
C GLY A 44 -33.39 32.71 -0.65
N THR A 45 -32.42 32.91 -1.55
CA THR A 45 -32.16 32.05 -2.71
C THR A 45 -30.96 31.15 -2.43
N THR A 46 -31.13 29.86 -2.70
CA THR A 46 -30.07 28.85 -2.61
C THR A 46 -29.46 28.68 -3.99
N ASP A 47 -28.23 29.17 -4.18
CA ASP A 47 -27.47 28.94 -5.40
C ASP A 47 -26.45 27.82 -5.14
N LYS A 48 -26.48 26.78 -5.98
CA LYS A 48 -25.43 25.74 -5.97
C LYS A 48 -24.11 26.39 -6.34
N MET A 49 -23.08 26.20 -5.51
CA MET A 49 -21.76 26.78 -5.71
C MET A 49 -20.72 25.66 -5.83
N GLY A 50 -19.93 25.69 -6.91
CA GLY A 50 -18.99 24.62 -7.21
C GLY A 50 -19.67 23.34 -7.71
N ASP A 51 -18.85 22.43 -8.22
CA ASP A 51 -19.32 21.15 -8.75
C ASP A 51 -19.53 20.14 -7.61
N PRO A 52 -20.64 19.39 -7.60
CA PRO A 52 -20.83 18.32 -6.63
C PRO A 52 -19.76 17.25 -6.81
N PHE A 53 -19.40 16.57 -5.72
CA PHE A 53 -18.54 15.40 -5.81
C PHE A 53 -19.12 14.20 -5.07
N ALA A 54 -18.86 13.03 -5.64
CA ALA A 54 -19.25 11.76 -5.10
C ALA A 54 -18.54 11.47 -3.77
N VAL A 55 -19.31 10.93 -2.81
CA VAL A 55 -18.84 10.52 -1.49
C VAL A 55 -19.23 9.08 -1.20
N ILE A 56 -18.44 8.44 -0.34
CA ILE A 56 -18.68 7.10 0.19
C ILE A 56 -18.52 7.15 1.71
N TRP A 57 -19.37 6.41 2.42
CA TRP A 57 -19.29 6.26 3.86
C TRP A 57 -19.26 4.79 4.24
N ASP A 58 -18.42 4.47 5.22
CA ASP A 58 -18.46 3.21 5.94
C ASP A 58 -18.19 3.44 7.43
N LYS A 59 -18.51 2.45 8.26
CA LYS A 59 -18.41 2.57 9.72
C LYS A 59 -16.96 2.77 10.22
N VAL A 60 -15.98 2.25 9.49
CA VAL A 60 -14.57 2.26 9.90
C VAL A 60 -13.95 3.63 9.61
N HIS A 61 -14.09 4.10 8.37
CA HIS A 61 -13.39 5.28 7.87
C HIS A 61 -14.25 6.55 7.90
N GLY A 62 -15.56 6.42 8.11
CA GLY A 62 -16.49 7.54 8.03
C GLY A 62 -16.69 8.02 6.60
N LEU A 63 -17.04 9.31 6.45
CA LEU A 63 -17.32 9.92 5.15
C LEU A 63 -16.01 10.26 4.43
N ARG A 64 -15.85 9.75 3.21
CA ARG A 64 -14.69 9.97 2.35
C ARG A 64 -15.12 10.41 0.96
N ARG A 65 -14.24 11.12 0.26
CA ARG A 65 -14.42 11.43 -1.16
C ARG A 65 -14.27 10.15 -1.96
N LEU A 66 -15.22 9.84 -2.84
CA LEU A 66 -15.20 8.60 -3.60
C LEU A 66 -13.96 8.50 -4.49
N GLU A 67 -13.55 9.60 -5.13
CA GLU A 67 -12.35 9.62 -5.99
C GLU A 67 -11.08 9.18 -5.23
N ASP A 68 -10.89 9.66 -4.01
CA ASP A 68 -9.73 9.29 -3.18
C ASP A 68 -9.80 7.80 -2.81
N VAL A 69 -10.99 7.28 -2.49
CA VAL A 69 -11.17 5.85 -2.22
C VAL A 69 -10.88 5.01 -3.46
N LEU A 70 -11.37 5.37 -4.65
CA LEU A 70 -11.08 4.64 -5.88
C LEU A 70 -9.56 4.55 -6.15
N ARG A 71 -8.84 5.65 -5.93
CA ARG A 71 -7.39 5.72 -6.18
C ARG A 71 -6.58 5.01 -5.11
N TYR A 72 -6.85 5.31 -3.84
CA TYR A 72 -5.95 4.93 -2.74
C TYR A 72 -6.37 3.63 -2.03
N ASP A 73 -7.62 3.19 -2.14
CA ASP A 73 -8.03 1.86 -1.62
C ASP A 73 -8.03 0.76 -2.68
N TYR A 74 -8.14 1.13 -3.95
CA TYR A 74 -8.43 0.20 -5.03
C TYR A 74 -7.53 0.35 -6.26
N GLY A 75 -6.56 1.27 -6.24
CA GLY A 75 -5.60 1.47 -7.34
C GLY A 75 -6.24 1.92 -8.66
N LEU A 76 -7.51 2.30 -8.66
CA LEU A 76 -8.21 2.69 -9.89
C LEU A 76 -7.66 4.03 -10.38
N GLY A 77 -7.47 4.13 -11.69
CA GLY A 77 -6.88 5.30 -12.33
C GLY A 77 -5.36 5.32 -12.37
N ALA A 78 -4.65 4.30 -11.86
CA ALA A 78 -3.20 4.18 -12.01
C ALA A 78 -2.75 4.13 -13.48
N ASP A 79 -3.61 3.64 -14.37
CA ASP A 79 -3.43 3.65 -15.83
C ASP A 79 -3.82 4.98 -16.51
N GLY A 80 -4.19 6.00 -15.72
CA GLY A 80 -4.70 7.29 -16.20
C GLY A 80 -6.19 7.30 -16.53
N SER A 81 -6.93 6.19 -16.31
CA SER A 81 -8.37 6.12 -16.63
C SER A 81 -9.25 7.10 -15.84
N LEU A 82 -8.79 7.57 -14.67
CA LEU A 82 -9.47 8.59 -13.87
C LEU A 82 -8.88 10.00 -14.06
N ASP A 83 -7.88 10.19 -14.91
CA ASP A 83 -7.23 11.49 -15.04
C ASP A 83 -8.16 12.53 -15.68
N GLY A 84 -8.35 13.66 -15.00
CA GLY A 84 -9.24 14.73 -15.43
C GLY A 84 -10.73 14.43 -15.27
N TRP A 85 -11.10 13.27 -14.72
CA TRP A 85 -12.49 12.96 -14.40
C TRP A 85 -12.97 13.72 -13.16
N GLN A 86 -14.18 14.25 -13.24
CA GLN A 86 -14.95 14.73 -12.09
C GLN A 86 -16.15 13.81 -11.91
N LEU A 87 -16.12 12.95 -10.90
CA LEU A 87 -17.13 11.90 -10.74
C LEU A 87 -18.56 12.42 -10.47
N GLY A 88 -18.72 13.69 -10.13
CA GLY A 88 -20.04 14.34 -10.07
C GLY A 88 -21.02 13.62 -9.15
N GLU A 89 -22.09 13.08 -9.74
CA GLU A 89 -23.21 12.43 -9.05
C GLU A 89 -23.07 10.91 -9.06
N VAL A 90 -23.31 10.28 -7.91
CA VAL A 90 -23.52 8.82 -7.80
C VAL A 90 -24.98 8.53 -8.11
N ALA A 91 -25.24 7.50 -8.92
CA ALA A 91 -26.59 7.03 -9.23
C ALA A 91 -27.01 5.83 -8.38
N ALA A 92 -26.11 4.88 -8.11
CA ALA A 92 -26.39 3.69 -7.31
C ALA A 92 -25.12 2.95 -6.87
N ILE A 93 -25.27 2.07 -5.88
CA ILE A 93 -24.30 1.03 -5.51
C ILE A 93 -24.96 -0.35 -5.64
N SER A 94 -24.21 -1.36 -6.07
CA SER A 94 -24.71 -2.74 -6.14
C SER A 94 -25.00 -3.31 -4.75
N ASP A 95 -25.92 -4.29 -4.69
CA ASP A 95 -26.30 -4.97 -3.44
C ASP A 95 -25.10 -5.62 -2.73
N ASP A 96 -24.13 -6.13 -3.50
CA ASP A 96 -22.88 -6.71 -2.98
C ASP A 96 -21.82 -5.66 -2.59
N GLY A 97 -22.12 -4.36 -2.74
CA GLY A 97 -21.22 -3.25 -2.40
C GLY A 97 -20.00 -3.10 -3.31
N THR A 98 -19.90 -3.86 -4.40
CA THR A 98 -18.68 -3.94 -5.22
C THR A 98 -18.67 -3.02 -6.43
N THR A 99 -19.82 -2.51 -6.85
CA THR A 99 -19.96 -1.72 -8.08
C THR A 99 -20.72 -0.44 -7.81
N ILE A 100 -20.17 0.70 -8.23
CA ILE A 100 -20.82 2.01 -8.15
C ILE A 100 -20.97 2.57 -9.56
N VAL A 101 -22.11 3.18 -9.85
CA VAL A 101 -22.38 3.85 -11.13
C VAL A 101 -22.81 5.29 -10.89
N GLY A 102 -22.58 6.16 -11.86
CA GLY A 102 -22.95 7.56 -11.76
C GLY A 102 -22.72 8.33 -13.06
N THR A 103 -22.77 9.65 -12.94
CA THR A 103 -22.51 10.59 -14.04
C THR A 103 -21.51 11.63 -13.61
N GLY A 104 -20.56 11.93 -14.48
CA GLY A 104 -19.47 12.87 -14.22
C GLY A 104 -19.08 13.63 -15.47
N VAL A 105 -18.01 14.41 -15.35
CA VAL A 105 -17.39 15.14 -16.46
C VAL A 105 -16.04 14.49 -16.76
N ASN A 106 -15.82 14.06 -18.01
CA ASN A 106 -14.56 13.45 -18.43
C ASN A 106 -13.48 14.52 -18.68
N SER A 107 -12.25 14.10 -19.02
CA SER A 107 -11.12 15.00 -19.28
C SER A 107 -11.31 15.96 -20.46
N GLN A 108 -12.31 15.73 -21.32
CA GLN A 108 -12.68 16.59 -22.44
C GLN A 108 -13.76 17.61 -22.07
N GLY A 109 -14.26 17.59 -20.82
CA GLY A 109 -15.34 18.47 -20.37
C GLY A 109 -16.73 17.95 -20.75
N GLU A 110 -16.85 16.70 -21.19
CA GLU A 110 -18.13 16.11 -21.61
C GLU A 110 -18.79 15.38 -20.44
N GLN A 111 -20.11 15.53 -20.31
CA GLN A 111 -20.89 14.83 -19.30
C GLN A 111 -21.18 13.40 -19.75
N GLU A 112 -20.71 12.42 -18.98
CA GLU A 112 -20.81 10.99 -19.32
C GLU A 112 -21.14 10.12 -18.10
N ALA A 113 -21.66 8.92 -18.37
CA ALA A 113 -21.85 7.90 -17.36
C ALA A 113 -20.54 7.17 -17.06
N TRP A 114 -20.34 6.78 -15.81
CA TRP A 114 -19.19 5.99 -15.37
C TRP A 114 -19.64 4.78 -14.53
N ARG A 115 -18.76 3.78 -14.47
CA ARG A 115 -18.89 2.59 -13.62
C ARG A 115 -17.54 2.32 -12.95
N ALA A 116 -17.53 2.28 -11.63
CA ALA A 116 -16.37 1.88 -10.83
C ALA A 116 -16.63 0.50 -10.21
N VAL A 117 -15.63 -0.39 -10.26
CA VAL A 117 -15.67 -1.71 -9.62
C VAL A 117 -14.61 -1.71 -8.53
N LEU A 118 -15.03 -1.80 -7.28
CA LEU A 118 -14.18 -1.67 -6.11
C LEU A 118 -13.32 -2.91 -5.90
N TRP A 119 -13.85 -4.11 -6.10
CA TRP A 119 -13.05 -5.31 -5.91
C TRP A 119 -12.28 -5.66 -7.18
N THR A 120 -10.98 -5.39 -7.18
CA THR A 120 -10.04 -6.03 -8.11
C THR A 120 -9.46 -7.24 -7.39
N THR A 121 -9.52 -8.43 -8.00
CA THR A 121 -8.84 -9.63 -7.48
C THR A 121 -7.32 -9.57 -7.68
N ASP A 122 -6.83 -8.43 -8.15
CA ASP A 122 -5.51 -8.28 -8.74
C ASP A 122 -4.46 -7.86 -7.70
N HIS A 123 -4.88 -7.30 -6.56
CA HIS A 123 -3.98 -6.88 -5.50
C HIS A 123 -4.01 -7.87 -4.32
N ALA A 124 -2.87 -8.50 -4.04
CA ALA A 124 -2.74 -9.35 -2.86
C ALA A 124 -2.76 -8.50 -1.58
N PRO A 125 -3.27 -8.98 -0.44
CA PRO A 125 -3.17 -8.24 0.82
C PRO A 125 -1.70 -7.93 1.15
N GLY A 126 -1.32 -6.66 1.14
CA GLY A 126 0.07 -6.22 1.29
C GLY A 126 0.63 -5.45 0.11
N ASP A 127 0.00 -5.50 -1.07
CA ASP A 127 0.38 -4.76 -2.29
C ASP A 127 -0.12 -3.31 -2.18
N ALA A 128 0.70 -2.42 -1.64
CA ALA A 128 0.35 -1.04 -1.31
C ALA A 128 0.44 -0.10 -2.52
N ASP A 129 1.35 -0.34 -3.46
CA ASP A 129 1.52 0.51 -4.64
C ASP A 129 0.77 0.02 -5.88
N PHE A 130 0.05 -1.10 -5.76
CA PHE A 130 -0.84 -1.68 -6.77
C PHE A 130 -0.10 -2.14 -8.03
N ASP A 131 1.14 -2.59 -7.89
CA ASP A 131 1.94 -3.08 -9.01
C ASP A 131 1.77 -4.59 -9.28
N GLY A 132 1.02 -5.28 -8.41
CA GLY A 132 0.61 -6.66 -8.56
C GLY A 132 1.54 -7.67 -7.87
N ASP A 133 2.59 -7.22 -7.16
CA ASP A 133 3.34 -8.05 -6.24
C ASP A 133 3.36 -7.49 -4.80
N VAL A 134 4.09 -8.15 -3.90
CA VAL A 134 4.21 -7.70 -2.51
C VAL A 134 5.68 -7.73 -2.15
N ASP A 135 6.34 -6.58 -2.10
CA ASP A 135 7.80 -6.50 -2.04
C ASP A 135 8.37 -5.43 -1.08
N ASP A 136 9.65 -5.08 -1.29
CA ASP A 136 10.37 -4.10 -0.47
C ASP A 136 9.74 -2.68 -0.57
N ALA A 137 9.09 -2.33 -1.68
CA ALA A 137 8.40 -1.06 -1.88
C ALA A 137 7.16 -0.95 -0.99
N ASP A 138 6.35 -2.00 -0.93
CA ASP A 138 5.18 -2.04 -0.03
C ASP A 138 5.58 -2.00 1.42
N TYR A 139 6.67 -2.71 1.76
CA TYR A 139 7.22 -2.67 3.10
C TYR A 139 7.65 -1.25 3.48
N ALA A 140 8.31 -0.52 2.57
CA ALA A 140 8.68 0.87 2.79
C ALA A 140 7.45 1.76 2.99
N THR A 141 6.39 1.56 2.19
CA THR A 141 5.11 2.28 2.32
C THR A 141 4.48 2.06 3.69
N LEU A 142 4.30 0.81 4.10
CA LEU A 142 3.75 0.46 5.41
C LEU A 142 4.57 1.09 6.55
N MET A 143 5.90 0.96 6.50
CA MET A 143 6.78 1.45 7.57
C MET A 143 6.79 2.98 7.67
N SER A 144 6.49 3.68 6.59
CA SER A 144 6.40 5.15 6.59
C SER A 144 5.11 5.70 7.23
N HIS A 145 4.06 4.88 7.34
CA HIS A 145 2.76 5.28 7.88
C HIS A 145 2.37 4.54 9.17
N ILE A 146 3.23 3.68 9.70
CA ILE A 146 2.92 2.89 10.89
C ILE A 146 2.53 3.78 12.09
N GLY A 147 1.43 3.42 12.75
CA GLY A 147 0.84 4.17 13.84
C GLY A 147 -0.17 5.24 13.43
N MET A 148 -0.38 5.47 12.13
CA MET A 148 -1.51 6.29 11.64
C MET A 148 -2.85 5.58 11.84
N GLY A 149 -3.91 6.37 11.95
CA GLY A 149 -5.30 5.92 12.01
C GLY A 149 -5.95 6.06 13.39
N GLY A 150 -7.24 5.71 13.46
CA GLY A 150 -8.11 5.97 14.60
C GLY A 150 -8.96 7.23 14.43
N THR A 151 -9.47 7.78 15.54
CA THR A 151 -10.54 8.78 15.49
C THR A 151 -10.09 10.07 14.81
N GLY A 152 -10.62 10.32 13.61
CA GLY A 152 -10.38 11.56 12.85
C GLY A 152 -9.19 11.50 11.89
N GLU A 153 -8.52 10.36 11.77
CA GLU A 153 -7.48 10.13 10.76
C GLU A 153 -8.05 9.24 9.66
N THR A 154 -7.76 9.59 8.40
CA THR A 154 -8.14 8.79 7.23
C THR A 154 -6.94 7.98 6.79
N THR A 155 -7.09 6.66 6.79
CA THR A 155 -6.14 5.70 6.25
C THR A 155 -6.67 5.16 4.92
N TYR A 156 -5.75 4.67 4.10
CA TYR A 156 -6.08 4.00 2.85
C TYR A 156 -5.24 2.74 2.71
N TRP A 157 -5.66 1.83 1.85
CA TRP A 157 -4.89 0.64 1.49
C TRP A 157 -3.47 1.01 1.05
N SER A 158 -3.33 2.04 0.20
CA SER A 158 -2.04 2.50 -0.33
C SER A 158 -1.12 3.17 0.71
N MET A 159 -1.60 3.34 1.94
CA MET A 159 -0.79 3.76 3.08
C MET A 159 -0.35 2.57 3.94
N GLY A 160 -0.95 1.39 3.73
CA GLY A 160 -0.66 0.17 4.46
C GLY A 160 -1.78 -0.29 5.40
N ASP A 161 -3.03 0.18 5.25
CA ASP A 161 -4.20 -0.34 5.97
C ASP A 161 -4.78 -1.55 5.20
N PHE A 162 -4.10 -2.69 5.30
CA PHE A 162 -4.37 -3.88 4.49
C PHE A 162 -5.51 -4.72 5.05
N ASP A 163 -5.84 -4.59 6.35
CA ASP A 163 -7.03 -5.21 6.93
C ASP A 163 -8.27 -4.32 6.95
N ARG A 164 -8.12 -3.05 6.54
CA ARG A 164 -9.18 -2.03 6.41
C ARG A 164 -9.89 -1.76 7.72
N ASP A 165 -9.15 -1.81 8.84
CA ASP A 165 -9.67 -1.54 10.18
C ASP A 165 -9.51 -0.07 10.61
N GLY A 166 -8.99 0.78 9.71
CA GLY A 166 -8.84 2.22 9.91
C GLY A 166 -7.57 2.57 10.68
N ARG A 167 -6.62 1.63 10.78
CA ARG A 167 -5.35 1.77 11.49
C ARG A 167 -4.26 1.09 10.70
N ILE A 168 -3.05 1.64 10.80
CA ILE A 168 -1.86 1.08 10.16
C ILE A 168 -0.97 0.54 11.28
N ASP A 169 -1.08 -0.75 11.59
CA ASP A 169 -0.43 -1.37 12.73
C ASP A 169 0.23 -2.74 12.44
N TYR A 170 0.51 -3.51 13.50
CA TYR A 170 1.15 -4.82 13.38
C TYR A 170 0.27 -5.87 12.66
N ARG A 171 -1.04 -5.66 12.57
CA ARG A 171 -1.96 -6.54 11.83
C ARG A 171 -1.72 -6.41 10.34
N ASP A 172 -1.55 -5.20 9.84
CA ASP A 172 -1.22 -4.94 8.44
C ASP A 172 0.15 -5.51 8.07
N PHE A 173 1.14 -5.31 8.94
CA PHE A 173 2.45 -5.92 8.76
C PHE A 173 2.36 -7.46 8.65
N ARG A 174 1.43 -8.09 9.38
CA ARG A 174 1.22 -9.53 9.29
C ARG A 174 0.63 -9.96 7.94
N LEU A 175 -0.27 -9.15 7.37
CA LEU A 175 -0.83 -9.39 6.04
C LEU A 175 0.23 -9.26 4.95
N LEU A 176 0.98 -8.15 4.96
CA LEU A 176 2.10 -7.94 4.03
C LEU A 176 3.08 -9.11 4.08
N LYS A 177 3.53 -9.48 5.29
CA LYS A 177 4.46 -10.60 5.45
C LYS A 177 3.90 -11.95 4.98
N ALA A 178 2.59 -12.15 5.09
CA ALA A 178 1.95 -13.40 4.68
C ALA A 178 1.92 -13.56 3.15
N ASN A 179 1.90 -12.45 2.41
CA ASN A 179 1.87 -12.45 0.94
C ASN A 179 3.19 -12.01 0.30
N TYR A 180 4.22 -11.71 1.09
CA TYR A 180 5.51 -11.23 0.61
C TYR A 180 6.11 -12.12 -0.49
N GLN A 181 6.29 -11.53 -1.67
CA GLN A 181 6.85 -12.14 -2.86
C GLN A 181 8.28 -11.67 -3.11
N GLY A 182 8.72 -10.63 -2.39
CA GLY A 182 10.10 -10.15 -2.32
C GLY A 182 11.06 -11.27 -1.90
N SER A 183 11.44 -12.10 -2.86
CA SER A 183 12.53 -13.05 -2.76
C SER A 183 13.31 -13.02 -4.06
N SER A 184 14.35 -12.19 -4.09
CA SER A 184 15.55 -12.66 -4.77
C SER A 184 16.06 -13.84 -3.94
N GLU A 185 15.75 -15.04 -4.43
CA GLU A 185 16.26 -16.37 -4.08
C GLU A 185 17.11 -16.45 -2.81
N LEU A 186 16.73 -17.37 -1.91
CA LEU A 186 17.75 -18.05 -1.11
C LEU A 186 18.72 -18.69 -2.10
N VAL A 187 19.81 -18.00 -2.45
CA VAL A 187 20.97 -18.64 -3.03
C VAL A 187 21.37 -19.64 -1.97
N PHE A 188 20.96 -20.89 -2.16
CA PHE A 188 21.68 -22.03 -1.63
C PHE A 188 23.10 -21.87 -2.15
N VAL A 189 23.95 -21.18 -1.38
CA VAL A 189 25.38 -21.38 -1.42
C VAL A 189 25.62 -22.56 -0.49
N PRO A 190 25.68 -23.81 -0.96
CA PRO A 190 26.31 -24.85 -0.17
C PRO A 190 27.80 -24.48 -0.07
N GLU A 191 28.22 -24.04 1.12
CA GLU A 191 29.60 -23.65 1.39
C GLU A 191 30.55 -24.86 1.31
N PRO A 192 31.77 -24.66 0.79
CA PRO A 192 32.92 -25.34 1.41
C PRO A 192 34.00 -24.38 1.92
N ALA A 193 33.83 -23.05 1.84
CA ALA A 193 34.90 -22.13 2.23
C ALA A 193 34.82 -21.64 3.68
N THR A 194 33.65 -21.48 4.28
CA THR A 194 33.52 -20.82 5.61
C THR A 194 33.79 -21.77 6.78
N MET A 195 33.60 -23.08 6.60
CA MET A 195 34.09 -24.11 7.54
C MET A 195 35.62 -24.23 7.60
N THR A 196 36.36 -23.76 6.58
CA THR A 196 37.84 -23.83 6.62
C THR A 196 38.49 -22.74 7.48
N MET A 197 37.79 -21.63 7.77
CA MET A 197 38.33 -20.57 8.64
C MET A 197 38.25 -20.89 10.14
N LEU A 198 37.43 -21.86 10.57
CA LEU A 198 37.39 -22.32 11.97
C LEU A 198 38.32 -23.52 12.24
N ALA A 199 38.71 -24.28 11.21
CA ALA A 199 39.57 -25.47 11.35
C ALA A 199 41.08 -25.15 11.41
N VAL A 200 41.51 -23.96 10.97
CA VAL A 200 42.95 -23.58 10.97
C VAL A 200 43.46 -23.15 12.36
N TRP A 201 42.58 -22.81 13.31
CA TRP A 201 43.01 -22.36 14.64
C TRP A 201 43.21 -23.47 15.68
N ILE A 202 42.71 -24.69 15.44
CA ILE A 202 42.93 -25.86 16.32
C ILE A 202 44.13 -26.71 15.86
N GLY A 203 44.54 -26.60 14.58
CA GLY A 203 45.64 -27.38 14.01
C GLY A 203 47.06 -26.87 14.30
N CYS A 204 47.25 -25.59 14.64
CA CYS A 204 48.57 -25.00 14.86
C CYS A 204 49.18 -25.26 16.25
N VAL A 205 48.49 -25.97 17.16
CA VAL A 205 48.98 -26.24 18.53
C VAL A 205 49.54 -27.66 18.70
N LEU A 206 49.40 -28.58 17.72
CA LEU A 206 49.69 -30.01 17.93
C LEU A 206 50.79 -30.65 17.05
N VAL A 207 51.61 -29.88 16.32
CA VAL A 207 52.79 -30.45 15.62
C VAL A 207 54.09 -29.97 16.27
N GLY A 208 54.48 -30.64 17.35
CA GLY A 208 55.83 -30.54 17.92
C GLY A 208 56.89 -31.18 17.00
N PRO A 209 58.17 -30.77 17.10
CA PRO A 209 59.22 -31.23 16.18
C PRO A 209 59.56 -32.70 16.40
N LEU A 210 59.36 -33.53 15.37
CA LEU A 210 59.79 -34.93 15.34
C LEU A 210 61.32 -35.03 15.19
N ARG A 211 61.96 -35.66 16.18
CA ARG A 211 63.39 -36.01 16.19
C ARG A 211 63.69 -37.07 15.11
N PRO A 212 64.72 -36.91 14.26
CA PRO A 212 65.12 -37.97 13.34
C PRO A 212 65.98 -39.02 14.07
N SER A 213 65.49 -40.27 14.15
CA SER A 213 66.33 -41.42 14.51
C SER A 213 66.82 -42.10 13.24
N LEU A 214 68.14 -42.09 13.04
CA LEU A 214 68.80 -42.72 11.90
C LEU A 214 68.80 -44.24 12.08
N ARG A 215 68.33 -44.92 11.03
CA ARG A 215 68.08 -46.36 10.94
C ARG A 215 69.35 -47.19 11.05
N HIS A 216 69.27 -48.25 11.86
CA HIS A 216 70.20 -49.38 11.89
C HIS A 216 70.00 -50.23 10.62
N ARG A 217 71.08 -50.47 9.85
CA ARG A 217 71.08 -51.42 8.71
C ARG A 217 71.38 -52.84 9.21
N PRO A 218 70.58 -53.87 8.89
CA PRO A 218 70.96 -55.25 9.14
C PRO A 218 71.90 -55.77 8.04
N GLY A 219 72.87 -56.56 8.47
CA GLY A 219 74.02 -57.01 7.69
C GLY A 219 73.74 -58.09 6.65
N VAL A 220 74.59 -58.11 5.64
CA VAL A 220 74.76 -59.20 4.68
C VAL A 220 75.82 -60.15 5.25
N ARG A 221 75.47 -61.43 5.44
CA ARG A 221 76.40 -62.48 5.85
C ARG A 221 76.81 -63.33 4.65
N GLN A 222 78.12 -63.60 4.64
CA GLN A 222 78.85 -64.78 4.16
C GLN A 222 78.92 -65.10 2.67
N THR A 223 80.15 -65.22 2.17
CA THR A 223 80.75 -66.52 1.83
C THR A 223 82.27 -66.48 2.12
N ARG A 224 82.83 -67.65 2.45
CA ARG A 224 84.21 -67.93 2.87
C ARG A 224 84.85 -68.84 1.81
N ALA A 225 86.07 -68.52 1.37
CA ALA A 225 87.08 -69.36 0.69
C ALA A 225 88.27 -68.42 0.42
N ASP A 226 89.56 -68.71 0.65
CA ASP A 226 90.33 -69.78 1.28
C ASP A 226 91.57 -69.10 1.91
#